data_AF-A0AAV0B915-F1
#
_entry.id   AF-A0AAV0B915-F1
#
_cell.length_a   1.000
_cell.length_b   1.000
_cell.length_c   1.000
_cell.angle_alpha   90.00
_cell.angle_beta   90.00
_cell.angle_gamma   90.00
#
_symmetry.space_group_name_H-M   'P 1'
#
loop_
_entity.id
_entity.type
_entity.pdbx_description
1 polymer ?
#
loop_
_entity_poly.entity_id
_entity_poly.type
_entity_poly.pdbx_seq_one_letter_code
_entity_poly.pdbx_strand_id
1 'polypeptide(L)'
;HRVRFECHPNDADRSGISQPGTIVDKVIGDPFLYNLLFQSQACLNGKSCPTKYKVLKYETNNTVDDHQNIANSVYFESQRATKSFGIATPTYYANVLATRANKWDISD
;
A
#
# COMPACT_ATOMS: atom_id res chain seq x y z
N HIS A 1 1.26 4.36 -11.42
CA HIS A 1 2.65 4.77 -11.07
C HIS A 1 3.65 3.74 -11.62
N ARG A 2 4.90 4.17 -11.90
CA ARG A 2 5.92 3.36 -12.59
C ARG A 2 7.08 2.92 -11.68
N VAL A 3 6.99 3.18 -10.38
CA VAL A 3 8.04 2.78 -9.42
C VAL A 3 7.92 1.29 -9.13
N ARG A 4 9.07 0.61 -9.03
CA ARG A 4 9.21 -0.80 -8.69
C ARG A 4 10.31 -0.92 -7.64
N PHE A 5 10.17 -1.89 -6.73
CA PHE A 5 11.23 -2.19 -5.77
C PHE A 5 12.05 -3.36 -6.27
N GLU A 6 13.36 -3.19 -6.24
CA GLU A 6 14.33 -4.23 -6.52
C GLU A 6 15.18 -4.39 -5.25
N CYS A 7 15.32 -5.62 -4.78
CA CYS A 7 16.13 -5.94 -3.60
C CYS A 7 17.33 -6.77 -4.03
N HIS A 8 18.39 -6.75 -3.21
CA HIS A 8 19.49 -7.68 -3.41
C HIS A 8 18.99 -9.13 -3.28
N PRO A 9 19.60 -10.09 -3.99
CA PRO A 9 19.19 -11.50 -3.95
C PRO A 9 19.17 -12.10 -2.54
N ASN A 10 20.01 -11.60 -1.64
CA ASN A 10 20.11 -12.06 -0.26
C ASN A 10 18.95 -11.56 0.63
N ASP A 11 18.33 -10.43 0.26
CA ASP A 11 17.23 -9.80 1.00
C ASP A 11 15.88 -10.05 0.34
N ALA A 12 15.86 -10.91 -0.69
CA ALA A 12 14.65 -11.24 -1.44
C ALA A 12 13.80 -12.28 -0.70
N ASP A 13 12.48 -12.16 -0.85
CA ASP A 13 11.54 -13.24 -0.52
C ASP A 13 11.73 -14.41 -1.49
N ARG A 14 11.06 -15.54 -1.23
CA ARG A 14 11.10 -16.77 -2.04
C ARG A 14 10.82 -16.56 -3.52
N SER A 15 10.09 -15.50 -3.87
CA SER A 15 9.78 -15.09 -5.25
C SER A 15 10.80 -14.14 -5.89
N GLY A 16 11.90 -13.81 -5.20
CA GLY A 16 12.95 -12.92 -5.73
C GLY A 16 12.61 -11.43 -5.61
N ILE A 17 11.72 -11.07 -4.69
CA ILE A 17 11.14 -9.73 -4.57
C ILE A 17 11.38 -9.18 -3.16
N SER A 18 11.42 -7.86 -3.01
CA SER A 18 11.56 -7.20 -1.70
C SER A 18 10.54 -7.73 -0.69
N GLN A 19 11.00 -7.93 0.55
CA GLN A 19 10.18 -8.45 1.63
C GLN A 19 8.90 -7.59 1.84
N PRO A 20 7.76 -8.23 2.16
CA PRO A 20 6.56 -7.50 2.55
C PRO A 20 6.85 -6.67 3.80
N GLY A 21 6.28 -5.46 3.87
CA GLY A 21 6.55 -4.49 4.93
C GLY A 21 7.59 -3.43 4.54
N THR A 22 8.20 -3.50 3.35
CA THR A 22 9.21 -2.52 2.92
C THR A 22 8.59 -1.14 2.70
N ILE A 23 9.08 -0.13 3.42
CA ILE A 23 8.70 1.29 3.28
C ILE A 23 9.89 2.09 2.77
N VAL A 24 9.65 2.97 1.79
CA VAL A 24 10.65 3.92 1.26
C VAL A 24 10.05 5.32 1.27
N ASP A 25 10.62 6.21 2.08
CA ASP A 25 10.18 7.60 2.28
C ASP A 25 11.21 8.63 1.76
N LYS A 26 12.50 8.37 1.93
CA LYS A 26 13.58 9.36 1.72
C LYS A 26 14.01 9.60 0.28
N VAL A 27 13.86 8.63 -0.63
CA VAL A 27 14.58 8.65 -1.92
C VAL A 27 13.71 9.04 -3.11
N ILE A 28 12.40 8.77 -3.07
CA ILE A 28 11.49 8.89 -4.23
C ILE A 28 10.29 9.81 -3.88
N GLY A 29 10.47 10.65 -2.86
CA GLY A 29 9.47 11.59 -2.34
C GLY A 29 9.25 12.81 -3.22
N ASP A 30 8.18 13.57 -2.93
CA ASP A 30 7.98 14.91 -3.47
C ASP A 30 8.72 15.88 -2.54
N PRO A 31 9.42 16.90 -3.07
CA PRO A 31 10.23 17.79 -2.23
C PRO A 31 9.38 18.66 -1.28
N PHE A 32 8.09 18.85 -1.57
CA PHE A 32 7.20 19.70 -0.77
C PHE A 32 6.20 18.90 0.06
N LEU A 33 5.79 17.73 -0.42
CA LEU A 33 4.79 16.90 0.24
C LEU A 33 5.39 15.60 0.74
N TYR A 34 5.00 15.24 1.96
CA TYR A 34 5.37 13.95 2.53
C TYR A 34 4.72 12.81 1.73
N ASN A 35 5.58 11.97 1.15
CA ASN A 35 5.21 10.82 0.37
C ASN A 35 5.97 9.60 0.87
N LEU A 36 5.32 8.45 0.84
CA LEU A 36 5.94 7.17 1.11
C LEU A 36 5.51 6.14 0.08
N LEU A 37 6.41 5.22 -0.25
CA LEU A 37 6.13 4.04 -1.05
C LEU A 37 6.12 2.84 -0.11
N PHE A 38 5.05 2.05 -0.16
CA PHE A 38 4.87 0.92 0.74
C PHE A 38 4.59 -0.36 -0.03
N GLN A 39 5.40 -1.39 0.19
CA GLN A 39 5.19 -2.73 -0.32
C GLN A 39 4.66 -3.62 0.81
N SER A 40 3.34 -3.69 0.93
CA SER A 40 2.64 -4.45 1.98
C SER A 40 2.59 -5.96 1.74
N GLN A 41 2.46 -6.38 0.48
CA GLN A 41 2.19 -7.78 0.10
C GLN A 41 3.40 -8.45 -0.54
N ALA A 42 3.53 -9.76 -0.31
CA ALA A 42 4.41 -10.60 -1.10
C ALA A 42 3.85 -10.70 -2.52
N CYS A 43 4.68 -10.47 -3.52
CA CYS A 43 4.29 -10.68 -4.91
C CYS A 43 4.56 -12.13 -5.28
N LEU A 44 3.51 -12.85 -5.67
CA LEU A 44 3.62 -14.26 -6.06
C LEU A 44 4.36 -14.39 -7.40
N ASN A 45 3.97 -13.58 -8.39
CA ASN A 45 4.52 -13.59 -9.74
C ASN A 45 4.80 -12.16 -10.24
N GLY A 46 5.93 -11.94 -10.92
CA GLY A 46 6.29 -10.67 -11.55
C GLY A 46 7.09 -9.72 -10.64
N LYS A 47 7.08 -8.42 -10.95
CA LYS A 47 7.77 -7.38 -10.15
C LYS A 47 6.82 -6.74 -9.14
N SER A 48 7.32 -6.39 -7.95
CA SER A 48 6.56 -5.66 -6.94
C SER A 48 6.11 -4.29 -7.41
N CYS A 49 4.83 -4.00 -7.20
CA CYS A 49 4.25 -2.68 -7.43
C CYS A 49 3.90 -2.05 -6.07
N PRO A 50 4.83 -1.29 -5.45
CA PRO A 50 4.60 -0.70 -4.13
C PRO A 50 3.52 0.37 -4.20
N THR A 51 2.62 0.46 -3.22
CA THR A 51 1.60 1.51 -3.16
C THR A 51 2.23 2.86 -2.84
N LYS A 52 1.87 3.92 -3.58
CA LYS A 52 2.30 5.28 -3.29
C LYS A 52 1.27 5.98 -2.42
N TYR A 53 1.71 6.43 -1.25
CA TYR A 53 0.95 7.30 -0.35
C TYR A 53 1.48 8.71 -0.41
N LYS A 54 0.56 9.67 -0.41
CA LYS A 54 0.85 11.10 -0.35
C LYS A 54 -0.03 11.68 0.74
N VAL A 55 0.58 12.27 1.75
CA VAL A 55 -0.15 12.95 2.81
C VAL A 55 -0.48 14.36 2.31
N LEU A 56 -1.77 14.61 2.09
CA LEU A 56 -2.27 15.90 1.59
C LEU A 56 -2.58 16.88 2.72
N LYS A 57 -3.02 16.35 3.85
CA LYS A 57 -3.42 17.14 5.01
C LYS A 57 -3.10 16.36 6.27
N TYR A 58 -2.48 17.04 7.22
CA TYR A 58 -2.23 16.54 8.57
C TYR A 58 -2.68 17.63 9.53
N GLU A 59 -3.61 17.30 10.43
CA GLU A 59 -4.10 18.22 11.47
C GLU A 59 -3.46 17.92 12.82
N THR A 60 -2.89 16.73 12.96
CA THR A 60 -2.21 16.24 14.16
C THR A 60 -0.71 16.37 13.97
N ASN A 61 0.04 16.64 15.04
CA ASN A 61 1.51 16.63 15.08
C ASN A 61 2.08 15.19 15.00
N ASN A 62 1.60 14.39 14.06
CA ASN A 62 2.06 13.03 13.86
C ASN A 62 3.46 13.01 13.25
N THR A 63 4.30 12.13 13.76
CA THR A 63 5.63 11.91 13.19
C THR A 63 5.55 11.12 11.88
N VAL A 64 6.66 11.10 11.14
CA VAL A 64 6.83 10.25 9.95
C VAL A 64 6.58 8.78 10.29
N ASP A 65 7.09 8.33 11.44
CA ASP A 65 6.96 6.96 11.93
C ASP A 65 5.51 6.61 12.27
N ASP A 66 4.74 7.55 12.82
CA ASP A 66 3.30 7.35 13.07
C ASP A 66 2.55 7.09 11.76
N HIS A 67 2.83 7.86 10.72
CA HIS A 67 2.22 7.65 9.41
C HIS A 67 2.61 6.30 8.80
N GLN A 68 3.85 5.85 8.99
CA GLN A 68 4.32 4.55 8.54
C GLN A 68 3.64 3.41 9.30
N ASN A 69 3.47 3.56 10.62
CA ASN A 69 2.78 2.59 11.47
C ASN A 69 1.29 2.46 11.12
N ILE A 70 0.61 3.59 10.92
CA ILE A 70 -0.79 3.61 10.46
C ILE A 70 -0.90 2.98 9.06
N ALA A 71 0.00 3.37 8.15
CA ALA A 71 0.04 2.77 6.82
C ALA A 71 0.28 1.27 6.89
N ASN A 72 1.07 0.77 7.84
CA ASN A 72 1.28 -0.67 8.01
C ASN A 72 0.04 -1.36 8.58
N SER A 73 -0.55 -0.85 9.68
CA SER A 73 -1.67 -1.50 10.37
C SER A 73 -2.89 -1.70 9.47
N VAL A 74 -3.25 -0.66 8.71
CA VAL A 74 -4.46 -0.63 7.88
C VAL A 74 -4.45 -1.72 6.79
N TYR A 75 -3.30 -2.24 6.40
CA TYR A 75 -3.21 -3.30 5.40
C TYR A 75 -3.41 -4.72 5.93
N PHE A 76 -3.21 -4.92 7.23
CA PHE A 76 -3.40 -6.20 7.90
C PHE A 76 -4.79 -6.35 8.52
N GLU A 77 -5.59 -5.28 8.53
CA GLU A 77 -6.95 -5.24 9.12
C GLU A 77 -8.07 -5.85 8.24
N SER A 78 -7.74 -6.52 7.14
CA SER A 78 -8.77 -7.08 6.27
C SER A 78 -9.37 -8.37 6.83
N GLN A 79 -10.70 -8.44 6.83
CA GLN A 79 -11.47 -9.59 7.28
C GLN A 79 -11.64 -10.66 6.20
N ARG A 80 -11.32 -10.34 4.93
CA ARG A 80 -11.53 -11.27 3.81
C ARG A 80 -10.43 -12.30 3.63
N ALA A 81 -9.21 -11.96 4.02
CA ALA A 81 -8.06 -12.83 3.89
C ALA A 81 -7.07 -12.57 5.02
N THR A 82 -6.43 -13.64 5.49
CA THR A 82 -5.33 -13.60 6.47
C THR A 82 -4.00 -13.19 5.81
N LYS A 83 -4.06 -12.29 4.82
CA LYS A 83 -2.92 -11.82 4.03
C LYS A 83 -3.04 -10.32 3.84
N SER A 84 -1.90 -9.64 3.76
CA SER A 84 -1.87 -8.23 3.39
C SER A 84 -2.27 -8.04 1.92
N PHE A 85 -2.97 -6.95 1.64
CA PHE A 85 -3.39 -6.55 0.29
C PHE A 85 -2.41 -5.55 -0.32
N GLY A 86 -2.47 -5.32 -1.63
CA GLY A 86 -1.66 -4.29 -2.31
C GLY A 86 -2.22 -2.87 -2.24
N ILE A 87 -3.33 -2.69 -1.52
CA ILE A 87 -4.01 -1.42 -1.31
C ILE A 87 -4.54 -1.39 0.12
N ALA A 88 -4.67 -0.22 0.72
CA ALA A 88 -5.24 -0.07 2.06
C ALA A 88 -6.63 -0.73 2.13
N THR A 89 -6.89 -1.49 3.21
CA THR A 89 -8.17 -2.17 3.47
C THR A 89 -9.42 -1.29 3.33
N PRO A 90 -9.49 -0.05 3.88
CA PRO A 90 -10.66 0.80 3.72
C PRO A 90 -10.89 1.18 2.26
N THR A 91 -9.83 1.48 1.51
CA THR A 91 -9.91 1.79 0.07
C THR A 91 -10.39 0.57 -0.73
N TYR A 92 -9.93 -0.63 -0.35
CA TYR A 92 -10.42 -1.86 -0.94
C TYR A 92 -11.93 -2.06 -0.70
N TYR A 93 -12.41 -1.84 0.53
CA TYR A 93 -13.83 -1.95 0.85
C TYR A 93 -14.67 -0.89 0.12
N ALA A 94 -14.21 0.35 0.05
CA ALA A 94 -14.86 1.40 -0.72
C ALA A 94 -15.02 1.00 -2.20
N ASN A 95 -13.98 0.43 -2.81
CA ASN A 95 -14.04 -0.04 -4.19
C ASN A 95 -15.04 -1.19 -4.39
N VAL A 96 -15.09 -2.14 -3.45
CA VAL A 96 -16.08 -3.23 -3.47
C VAL A 96 -17.51 -2.69 -3.33
N LEU A 97 -17.73 -1.72 -2.43
CA LEU A 97 -19.04 -1.08 -2.23
C LEU A 97 -19.47 -0.32 -3.49
N ALA A 98 -18.60 0.50 -4.08
CA ALA A 98 -18.88 1.23 -5.31
C ALA A 98 -19.21 0.27 -6.48
N THR A 99 -18.43 -0.81 -6.62
CA THR A 99 -18.71 -1.84 -7.64
C THR A 99 -20.06 -2.52 -7.43
N ARG A 100 -20.47 -2.73 -6.17
CA ARG A 100 -21.79 -3.29 -5.86
C ARG A 100 -22.89 -2.28 -6.16
N ALA A 101 -22.76 -1.03 -5.72
CA ALA A 101 -23.73 0.03 -5.98
C ALA A 101 -23.99 0.21 -7.48
N ASN A 102 -22.93 0.26 -8.29
CA ASN A 102 -23.06 0.35 -9.75
C ASN A 102 -23.82 -0.83 -10.37
N LYS A 103 -23.75 -2.03 -9.78
CA LYS A 103 -24.51 -3.18 -10.30
C LYS A 103 -26.00 -3.06 -10.01
N TRP A 104 -26.38 -2.46 -8.88
CA TRP A 104 -27.78 -2.21 -8.55
C TRP A 104 -28.38 -1.12 -9.45
N ASP A 105 -27.62 -0.06 -9.71
CA ASP A 105 -28.05 1.07 -10.55
C ASP A 105 -28.26 0.69 -12.03
N ILE A 106 -27.58 -0.36 -12.51
CA ILE A 106 -27.75 -0.87 -13.89
C ILE A 106 -28.93 -1.86 -14.00
N SER A 107 -29.42 -2.39 -12.89
CA SER A 107 -30.53 -3.35 -12.87
C SER A 107 -31.92 -2.72 -12.68
N ASP A 108 -31.99 -1.44 -12.36
CA ASP A 108 -33.20 -0.60 -12.40
C ASP A 108 -33.35 0.10 -13.76
#